data_AF-A0A3N5UWN5-F1
#
_entry.id   AF-A0A3N5UWN5-F1
#
_cell.length_a   1.000
_cell.length_b   1.000
_cell.length_c   1.000
_cell.angle_alpha   90.00
_cell.angle_beta   90.00
_cell.angle_gamma   90.00
#
_symmetry.space_group_name_H-M   'P 1'
#
loop_
_entity.id
_entity.type
_entity.pdbx_description
1 polymer ?
#
loop_
_entity_poly.entity_id
_entity_poly.type
_entity_poly.pdbx_seq_one_letter_code
_entity_poly.pdbx_strand_id
1 'polypeptide(L)'
;MATYSLRLDRGRVREPHWHPNAAELSYCLSGKALMTIFGHGATHNTFTIESDEIAFVPQGFLHHIENISEEETKFIITFNHEKPEDIGISGSIGSIPNAALDYTFIVKREFFAKINKPTQDILIGKRSSIAKPEFPNIPNPYKFNLKEEPQIQSKIQNNGGTVILANAYSFPILNGLACYSLYLKKGGIREP
;
A
#
# COMPACT_ATOMS: atom_id res chain seq x y z
N MET A 1 -16.39 -1.13 -6.45
CA MET A 1 -14.94 -1.20 -6.67
C MET A 1 -14.48 0.04 -7.42
N ALA A 2 -13.35 0.62 -7.00
CA ALA A 2 -12.67 1.72 -7.68
C ALA A 2 -11.17 1.38 -7.82
N THR A 3 -10.50 1.98 -8.81
CA THR A 3 -9.08 1.74 -9.07
C THR A 3 -8.35 3.04 -9.36
N TYR A 4 -7.21 3.24 -8.70
CA TYR A 4 -6.32 4.38 -8.86
C TYR A 4 -4.99 3.96 -9.50
N SER A 5 -4.39 4.85 -10.28
CA SER A 5 -2.99 4.73 -10.71
C SER A 5 -2.15 5.67 -9.85
N LEU A 6 -1.25 5.11 -9.05
CA LEU A 6 -0.32 5.89 -8.24
C LEU A 6 1.06 5.85 -8.90
N ARG A 7 1.66 7.03 -9.06
CA ARG A 7 3.01 7.21 -9.58
C ARG A 7 3.80 8.06 -8.59
N LEU A 8 4.92 7.54 -8.13
CA LEU A 8 5.79 8.22 -7.16
C LEU A 8 7.16 8.38 -7.79
N ASP A 9 7.61 9.63 -7.97
CA ASP A 9 9.02 9.89 -8.30
C ASP A 9 9.92 9.45 -7.14
N ARG A 10 11.23 9.34 -7.40
CA ARG A 10 12.23 8.99 -6.39
C ARG A 10 12.09 9.85 -5.13
N GLY A 11 12.00 9.20 -3.96
CA GLY A 11 11.91 9.86 -2.66
C GLY A 11 10.56 10.56 -2.39
N ARG A 12 9.55 10.33 -3.24
CA ARG A 12 8.16 10.75 -2.98
C ARG A 12 7.44 9.72 -2.14
N VAL A 13 6.48 10.22 -1.36
CA VAL A 13 5.71 9.41 -0.42
C VAL A 13 4.23 9.69 -0.63
N ARG A 14 3.43 8.65 -0.86
CA ARG A 14 2.00 8.72 -0.58
C ARG A 14 1.86 8.85 0.93
N GLU A 15 1.40 10.01 1.41
CA GLU A 15 1.42 10.34 2.84
C GLU A 15 0.71 9.28 3.69
N PRO A 16 1.01 9.15 4.99
CA PRO A 16 0.23 8.29 5.87
C PRO A 16 -1.26 8.64 5.79
N HIS A 17 -2.08 7.65 5.51
CA HIS A 17 -3.51 7.82 5.27
C HIS A 17 -4.27 6.52 5.57
N TRP A 18 -5.59 6.60 5.64
CA TRP A 18 -6.46 5.44 5.80
C TRP A 18 -7.77 5.62 5.04
N HIS A 19 -8.46 4.49 4.84
CA HIS A 19 -9.76 4.42 4.17
C HIS A 19 -10.79 3.80 5.12
N PRO A 20 -11.64 4.60 5.79
CA PRO A 20 -12.61 4.07 6.76
C PRO A 20 -13.59 3.05 6.19
N ASN A 21 -13.89 3.15 4.89
CA ASN A 21 -14.93 2.38 4.22
C ASN A 21 -14.40 1.37 3.19
N ALA A 22 -13.08 1.22 3.04
CA ALA A 22 -12.50 0.37 2.01
C ALA A 22 -11.23 -0.35 2.47
N ALA A 23 -11.09 -1.61 2.05
CA ALA A 23 -9.80 -2.29 2.01
C ALA A 23 -9.09 -1.99 0.67
N GLU A 24 -7.77 -2.02 0.68
CA GLU A 24 -6.93 -1.69 -0.47
C GLU A 24 -6.11 -2.91 -0.91
N LEU A 25 -6.10 -3.20 -2.21
CA LEU A 25 -5.14 -4.10 -2.86
C LEU A 25 -4.26 -3.30 -3.82
N SER A 26 -2.98 -3.25 -3.52
CA SER A 26 -1.96 -2.52 -4.27
C SER A 26 -1.08 -3.49 -5.06
N TYR A 27 -1.13 -3.43 -6.40
CA TYR A 27 -0.24 -4.17 -7.29
C TYR A 27 0.89 -3.26 -7.79
N CYS A 28 2.14 -3.64 -7.52
CA CYS A 28 3.31 -2.90 -7.97
C CYS A 28 3.63 -3.25 -9.43
N LEU A 29 3.43 -2.29 -10.33
CA LEU A 29 3.72 -2.43 -11.76
C LEU A 29 5.21 -2.35 -12.06
N SER A 30 5.90 -1.41 -11.42
CA SER A 30 7.33 -1.16 -11.65
C SER A 30 7.96 -0.41 -10.49
N GLY A 31 9.26 -0.58 -10.30
CA GLY A 31 10.04 0.11 -9.26
C GLY A 31 10.08 -0.66 -7.95
N LYS A 32 10.40 0.05 -6.86
CA LYS A 32 10.50 -0.50 -5.51
C LYS A 32 10.07 0.53 -4.48
N ALA A 33 9.11 0.16 -3.64
CA ALA A 33 8.64 1.01 -2.55
C ALA A 33 8.89 0.37 -1.18
N LEU A 34 8.97 1.22 -0.16
CA LEU A 34 8.80 0.87 1.23
C LEU A 34 7.34 1.14 1.61
N MET A 35 6.63 0.12 2.09
CA MET A 35 5.29 0.25 2.62
C MET A 35 5.31 0.00 4.13
N THR A 36 4.59 0.83 4.88
CA THR A 36 4.33 0.59 6.30
C THR A 36 2.84 0.57 6.53
N ILE A 37 2.35 -0.48 7.21
CA ILE A 37 0.96 -0.65 7.62
C ILE A 37 0.90 -0.71 9.14
N PHE A 38 0.06 0.13 9.74
CA PHE A 38 -0.19 0.19 11.18
C PHE A 38 -1.50 -0.52 11.49
N GLY A 39 -1.42 -1.57 12.31
CA GLY A 39 -2.55 -2.38 12.72
C GLY A 39 -3.01 -2.12 14.15
N HIS A 40 -3.93 -2.95 14.62
CA HIS A 40 -4.44 -2.88 15.99
C HIS A 40 -3.34 -3.11 17.04
N GLY A 41 -3.56 -2.60 18.26
CA GLY A 41 -2.68 -2.88 19.41
C GLY A 41 -1.27 -2.28 19.28
N ALA A 42 -1.13 -1.15 18.58
CA ALA A 42 0.16 -0.49 18.31
C ALA A 42 1.15 -1.36 17.52
N THR A 43 0.65 -2.30 16.73
CA THR A 43 1.47 -3.10 15.82
C THR A 43 1.70 -2.36 14.50
N HIS A 44 2.85 -2.60 13.87
CA HIS A 44 3.11 -2.14 12.51
C HIS A 44 3.96 -3.16 11.76
N ASN A 45 3.81 -3.18 10.45
CA ASN A 45 4.62 -3.97 9.54
C ASN A 45 5.20 -3.05 8.47
N THR A 46 6.52 -3.05 8.34
CA THR A 46 7.24 -2.32 7.30
C THR A 46 7.95 -3.33 6.41
N PHE A 47 7.77 -3.22 5.09
CA PHE A 47 8.34 -4.16 4.12
C PHE A 47 8.56 -3.47 2.78
N THR A 48 9.41 -4.05 1.93
CA THR A 48 9.54 -3.61 0.54
C THR A 48 8.53 -4.33 -0.34
N ILE A 49 7.98 -3.59 -1.30
CA ILE A 49 7.15 -4.10 -2.39
C ILE A 49 7.79 -3.71 -3.72
N GLU A 50 7.93 -4.66 -4.63
CA GLU A 50 8.52 -4.47 -5.96
C GLU A 50 7.67 -5.10 -7.06
N SER A 51 8.12 -4.95 -8.31
CA SER A 51 7.37 -5.33 -9.50
C SER A 51 6.87 -6.78 -9.43
N ASP A 52 5.58 -6.98 -9.71
CA ASP A 52 4.87 -8.26 -9.61
C ASP A 52 4.58 -8.76 -8.19
N GLU A 53 4.69 -7.90 -7.19
CA GLU A 53 4.18 -8.15 -5.86
C GLU A 53 2.87 -7.38 -5.63
N ILE A 54 2.00 -7.93 -4.77
CA ILE A 54 0.82 -7.25 -4.24
C ILE A 54 0.97 -7.00 -2.75
N ALA A 55 0.40 -5.89 -2.27
CA ALA A 55 0.12 -5.65 -0.87
C ALA A 55 -1.38 -5.54 -0.63
N PHE A 56 -1.85 -5.97 0.54
CA PHE A 56 -3.22 -5.77 0.96
C PHE A 56 -3.28 -5.02 2.28
N VAL A 57 -4.02 -3.92 2.31
CA VAL A 57 -4.26 -3.12 3.51
C VAL A 57 -5.71 -3.35 3.95
N PRO A 58 -5.93 -3.91 5.16
CA PRO A 58 -7.28 -4.04 5.69
C PRO A 58 -7.96 -2.68 5.88
N GLN A 59 -9.29 -2.69 5.80
CA GLN A 59 -10.10 -1.47 5.95
C GLN A 59 -9.75 -0.69 7.22
N GLY A 60 -9.59 0.62 7.07
CA GLY A 60 -9.29 1.55 8.17
C GLY A 60 -7.85 1.53 8.69
N PHE A 61 -6.97 0.66 8.18
CA PHE A 61 -5.59 0.61 8.65
C PHE A 61 -4.81 1.81 8.08
N LEU A 62 -4.09 2.52 8.96
CA LEU A 62 -3.18 3.59 8.58
C LEU A 62 -1.99 2.99 7.83
N HIS A 63 -1.62 3.57 6.70
CA HIS A 63 -0.48 3.11 5.93
C HIS A 63 0.14 4.21 5.07
N HIS A 64 1.37 4.00 4.60
CA HIS A 64 2.04 4.90 3.66
C HIS A 64 2.91 4.11 2.67
N ILE A 65 3.22 4.73 1.52
CA ILE A 65 4.05 4.15 0.47
C ILE A 65 5.14 5.15 0.09
N GLU A 66 6.40 4.75 0.21
CA GLU A 66 7.58 5.57 -0.12
C GLU A 66 8.35 4.96 -1.29
N ASN A 67 8.59 5.72 -2.36
CA ASN A 67 9.46 5.26 -3.43
C ASN A 67 10.93 5.30 -2.97
N ILE A 68 11.54 4.11 -2.91
CA ILE A 68 12.95 3.92 -2.54
C ILE A 68 13.85 3.50 -3.72
N SER A 69 13.31 3.33 -4.92
CA SER A 69 14.10 3.08 -6.13
C SER A 69 14.70 4.36 -6.71
N GLU A 70 15.69 4.18 -7.59
CA GLU A 70 16.26 5.28 -8.39
C GLU A 70 15.24 5.85 -9.38
N GLU A 71 14.37 4.98 -9.90
CA GLU A 71 13.35 5.30 -10.90
C GLU A 71 11.96 5.53 -10.29
N GLU A 72 11.01 5.98 -11.11
CA GLU A 72 9.60 6.09 -10.72
C GLU A 72 9.02 4.71 -10.33
N THR A 73 8.34 4.67 -9.19
CA THR A 73 7.55 3.50 -8.77
C THR A 73 6.08 3.70 -9.13
N LYS A 74 5.46 2.67 -9.72
CA LYS A 74 4.08 2.69 -10.22
C LYS A 74 3.23 1.60 -9.58
N PHE A 75 2.02 1.96 -9.16
CA PHE A 75 1.04 1.02 -8.62
C PHE A 75 -0.30 1.12 -9.35
N ILE A 76 -1.00 -0.02 -9.41
CA ILE A 76 -2.45 -0.08 -9.57
C ILE A 76 -3.03 -0.38 -8.19
N ILE A 77 -3.85 0.52 -7.68
CA ILE A 77 -4.45 0.42 -6.35
C ILE A 77 -5.94 0.21 -6.53
N THR A 78 -6.49 -0.87 -5.98
CA THR A 78 -7.90 -1.24 -6.11
C THR A 78 -8.57 -1.33 -4.76
N PHE A 79 -9.77 -0.79 -4.67
CA PHE A 79 -10.55 -0.74 -3.44
C PHE A 79 -11.83 -1.57 -3.56
N ASN A 80 -12.22 -2.26 -2.48
CA ASN A 80 -13.48 -3.00 -2.44
C ASN A 80 -14.74 -2.10 -2.36
N HIS A 81 -14.57 -0.77 -2.31
CA HIS A 81 -15.63 0.22 -2.36
C HIS A 81 -15.56 1.02 -3.68
N GLU A 82 -16.70 1.40 -4.27
CA GLU A 82 -16.77 2.21 -5.50
C GLU A 82 -16.43 3.70 -5.30
N LYS A 83 -16.51 4.17 -4.06
CA LYS A 83 -16.12 5.53 -3.66
C LYS A 83 -15.34 5.46 -2.36
N PRO A 84 -14.08 4.99 -2.39
CA PRO A 84 -13.27 4.89 -1.18
C PRO A 84 -13.03 6.29 -0.61
N GLU A 85 -13.24 6.45 0.69
CA GLU A 85 -12.85 7.65 1.43
C GLU A 85 -11.35 7.62 1.64
N ASP A 86 -10.68 8.76 1.49
CA ASP A 86 -9.24 8.89 1.65
C ASP A 86 -8.97 10.02 2.63
N ILE A 87 -8.38 9.67 3.78
CA ILE A 87 -8.11 10.61 4.86
C ILE A 87 -6.60 10.65 5.13
N GLY A 88 -5.96 11.77 4.79
CA GLY A 88 -4.55 12.02 5.04
C GLY A 88 -4.26 12.41 6.49
N ILE A 89 -3.09 12.01 6.97
CA ILE A 89 -2.61 12.40 8.30
C ILE A 89 -2.37 13.91 8.39
N SER A 90 -1.93 14.54 7.29
CA SER A 90 -1.62 15.97 7.28
C SER A 90 -2.86 16.82 7.50
N GLY A 91 -3.93 16.64 6.72
CA GLY A 91 -5.20 17.35 6.88
C GLY A 91 -5.87 17.04 8.21
N SER A 92 -5.79 15.79 8.67
CA SER A 92 -6.31 15.37 9.98
C SER A 92 -5.64 16.12 11.14
N ILE A 93 -4.30 16.14 11.18
CA ILE A 93 -3.53 16.84 12.23
C ILE A 93 -3.66 18.36 12.10
N GLY A 94 -3.79 18.89 10.88
CA GLY A 94 -4.08 20.30 10.63
C GLY A 94 -5.42 20.76 11.17
N SER A 95 -6.41 19.87 11.17
CA SER A 95 -7.79 20.17 11.60
C SER A 95 -7.99 20.10 13.11
N ILE A 96 -7.01 19.59 13.88
CA ILE A 96 -7.08 19.54 15.34
C ILE A 96 -6.49 20.84 15.93
N PRO A 97 -7.20 21.52 16.86
CA PRO A 97 -6.67 22.69 17.54
C PRO A 97 -5.33 22.40 18.25
N ASN A 98 -4.38 23.32 18.16
CA ASN A 98 -3.06 23.15 18.77
C ASN A 98 -3.15 22.84 20.26
N ALA A 99 -4.05 23.50 21.00
CA ALA A 99 -4.23 23.24 22.43
C ALA A 99 -4.62 21.78 22.74
N ALA A 100 -5.41 21.13 21.87
CA ALA A 100 -5.75 19.72 22.01
C ALA A 100 -4.53 18.83 21.71
N LEU A 101 -3.80 19.11 20.62
CA LEU A 101 -2.57 18.38 20.29
C LEU A 101 -1.50 18.52 21.38
N ASP A 102 -1.25 19.73 21.87
CA ASP A 102 -0.25 19.99 22.91
C ASP A 102 -0.56 19.18 24.18
N TYR A 103 -1.84 19.11 24.56
CA TYR A 103 -2.31 18.32 25.69
C TYR A 103 -2.18 16.81 25.44
N THR A 104 -2.61 16.32 24.27
CA THR A 104 -2.56 14.90 23.90
C THR A 104 -1.12 14.37 23.86
N PHE A 105 -0.18 15.13 23.30
CA PHE A 105 1.21 14.72 23.16
C PHE A 105 2.10 15.14 24.34
N ILE A 106 1.54 15.80 25.36
CA ILE A 106 2.26 16.24 26.57
C ILE A 106 3.47 17.11 26.21
N VAL A 107 3.25 18.12 25.37
CA VAL A 107 4.28 19.07 24.92
C VAL A 107 3.94 20.50 25.34
N LYS A 108 4.90 21.42 25.20
CA LYS A 108 4.67 22.85 25.49
C LYS A 108 3.64 23.42 24.51
N ARG A 109 2.79 24.35 24.98
CA ARG A 109 1.69 25.01 24.23
C ARG A 109 2.06 25.71 22.91
N GLU A 110 3.34 25.83 22.61
CA GLU A 110 3.88 26.48 21.42
C GLU A 110 4.50 25.48 20.44
N PHE A 111 4.54 24.18 20.78
CA PHE A 111 5.18 23.16 19.97
C PHE A 111 4.48 23.02 18.62
N PHE A 112 3.17 22.75 18.63
CA PHE A 112 2.40 22.60 17.39
C PHE A 112 2.15 23.93 16.65
N ALA A 113 2.34 25.07 17.31
CA ALA A 113 2.31 26.39 16.65
C ALA A 113 3.50 26.61 15.71
N LYS A 114 4.62 25.89 15.91
CA LYS A 114 5.84 25.99 15.10
C LYS A 114 5.89 24.98 13.95
N ILE A 115 4.90 24.08 13.86
CA ILE A 115 4.84 23.02 12.85
C ILE A 115 3.92 23.46 11.72
N ASN A 116 4.35 23.27 10.47
CA ASN A 116 3.46 23.45 9.33
C ASN A 116 2.42 22.31 9.30
N LYS A 117 1.15 22.64 9.53
CA LYS A 117 0.04 21.68 9.58
C LYS A 117 -1.08 22.14 8.64
N PRO A 118 -1.04 21.76 7.34
CA PRO A 118 -2.09 22.12 6.40
C PRO A 118 -3.41 21.48 6.85
N THR A 119 -4.53 22.19 6.68
CA THR A 119 -5.88 21.64 6.97
C THR A 119 -6.44 20.81 5.81
N GLN A 120 -5.65 20.62 4.76
CA GLN A 120 -5.96 19.78 3.61
C GLN A 120 -4.86 18.73 3.48
N ASP A 121 -5.24 17.59 2.93
CA ASP A 121 -4.31 16.50 2.65
C ASP A 121 -3.31 16.91 1.57
N ILE A 122 -2.04 16.59 1.79
CA ILE A 122 -0.96 16.85 0.84
C ILE A 122 -0.91 15.79 -0.26
N LEU A 123 -1.49 14.61 -0.01
CA LEU A 123 -1.51 13.39 -0.82
C LEU A 123 -0.12 12.81 -1.11
N ILE A 124 0.74 13.56 -1.79
CA ILE A 124 2.10 13.15 -2.15
C ILE A 124 3.12 14.12 -1.52
N GLY A 125 3.83 13.62 -0.50
CA GLY A 125 4.92 14.31 0.17
C GLY A 125 6.30 14.02 -0.43
N LYS A 126 7.33 14.61 0.17
CA LYS A 126 8.75 14.38 -0.14
C LYS A 126 9.50 14.03 1.13
N ARG A 127 10.34 13.00 1.09
CA ARG A 127 11.31 12.72 2.15
C ARG A 127 12.57 13.57 1.99
N SER A 128 13.17 13.96 3.11
CA SER A 128 14.50 14.57 3.15
C SER A 128 15.61 13.56 2.81
N SER A 129 15.39 12.29 3.15
CA SER A 129 16.31 11.17 2.89
C SER A 129 15.51 9.92 2.50
N ILE A 130 16.02 9.17 1.53
CA ILE A 130 15.42 7.91 1.09
C ILE A 130 15.81 6.79 2.06
N ALA A 131 14.82 6.03 2.54
CA ALA A 131 15.09 4.87 3.38
C ALA A 131 15.91 3.80 2.64
N LYS A 132 16.85 3.16 3.35
CA LYS A 132 17.62 2.01 2.87
C LYS A 132 17.34 0.81 3.77
N PRO A 133 16.13 0.23 3.69
CA PRO A 133 15.77 -0.86 4.58
C PRO A 133 16.53 -2.14 4.23
N GLU A 134 16.96 -2.86 5.26
CA GLU A 134 17.40 -4.25 5.15
C GLU A 134 16.41 -5.11 5.93
N PHE A 135 15.66 -5.94 5.23
CA PHE A 135 14.73 -6.88 5.83
C PHE A 135 15.23 -8.31 5.62
N PRO A 136 15.11 -9.19 6.63
CA PRO A 136 15.33 -10.60 6.42
C PRO A 136 14.30 -11.12 5.40
N ASN A 137 14.67 -12.13 4.61
CA ASN A 137 13.77 -12.73 3.62
C ASN A 137 12.73 -13.64 4.32
N ILE A 138 11.81 -13.02 5.04
CA ILE A 138 10.72 -13.68 5.78
C ILE A 138 9.41 -13.28 5.11
N PRO A 139 8.46 -14.23 4.93
CA PRO A 139 7.12 -13.90 4.45
C PRO A 139 6.48 -12.78 5.27
N ASN A 140 5.91 -11.78 4.58
CA ASN A 140 5.17 -10.71 5.23
C ASN A 140 3.67 -10.99 5.12
N PRO A 141 2.88 -10.92 6.21
CA PRO A 141 1.47 -11.24 6.17
C PRO A 141 0.65 -10.30 5.27
N TYR A 142 1.18 -9.12 4.92
CA TYR A 142 0.53 -8.12 4.08
C TYR A 142 1.04 -8.07 2.64
N LYS A 143 1.97 -8.95 2.26
CA LYS A 143 2.58 -8.97 0.93
C LYS A 143 2.51 -10.37 0.31
N PHE A 144 2.28 -10.44 -0.99
CA PHE A 144 2.29 -11.69 -1.75
C PHE A 144 3.04 -11.49 -3.07
N ASN A 145 3.95 -12.41 -3.40
CA ASN A 145 4.77 -12.33 -4.62
C ASN A 145 4.10 -13.14 -5.74
N LEU A 146 3.72 -12.50 -6.84
CA LEU A 146 3.05 -13.20 -7.94
C LEU A 146 4.02 -13.95 -8.86
N LYS A 147 5.34 -13.83 -8.71
CA LYS A 147 6.35 -14.55 -9.54
C LYS A 147 6.89 -15.82 -8.87
N GLU A 148 7.10 -15.78 -7.56
CA GLU A 148 7.99 -16.73 -6.87
C GLU A 148 7.29 -17.77 -5.99
N GLU A 149 5.96 -17.90 -6.08
CA GLU A 149 5.25 -18.79 -5.15
C GLU A 149 5.49 -20.29 -5.42
N PRO A 150 6.03 -21.04 -4.45
CA PRO A 150 6.13 -22.50 -4.49
C PRO A 150 4.83 -23.19 -4.06
N GLN A 151 3.75 -22.44 -3.79
CA GLN A 151 2.49 -23.02 -3.35
C GLN A 151 1.77 -23.68 -4.53
N ILE A 152 1.85 -25.02 -4.54
CA ILE A 152 1.50 -25.97 -5.62
C ILE A 152 0.10 -25.75 -6.27
N GLN A 153 -0.79 -24.94 -5.68
CA GLN A 153 -2.16 -24.74 -6.16
C GLN A 153 -2.49 -23.34 -6.71
N SER A 154 -1.62 -22.32 -6.53
CA SER A 154 -1.93 -20.97 -7.02
C SER A 154 -1.56 -20.77 -8.49
N LYS A 155 -0.65 -21.57 -9.05
CA LYS A 155 -0.17 -21.46 -10.43
C LYS A 155 -0.79 -22.53 -11.33
N ILE A 156 -1.53 -22.09 -12.33
CA ILE A 156 -2.08 -22.95 -13.40
C ILE A 156 -1.34 -22.63 -14.69
N GLN A 157 -0.79 -23.63 -15.36
CA GLN A 157 -0.03 -23.44 -16.60
C GLN A 157 -0.43 -24.48 -17.65
N ASN A 158 -0.69 -24.03 -18.88
CA ASN A 158 -1.05 -24.88 -20.01
C ASN A 158 -0.51 -24.32 -21.34
N ASN A 159 -1.01 -24.84 -22.47
CA ASN A 159 -0.60 -24.40 -23.80
C ASN A 159 -1.04 -22.97 -24.13
N GLY A 160 -2.12 -22.48 -23.50
CA GLY A 160 -2.62 -21.12 -23.69
C GLY A 160 -1.91 -20.06 -22.85
N GLY A 161 -1.31 -20.43 -21.71
CA GLY A 161 -0.64 -19.46 -20.85
C GLY A 161 -0.40 -19.94 -19.42
N THR A 162 -0.18 -18.97 -18.53
CA THR A 162 0.01 -19.15 -17.10
C THR A 162 -0.95 -18.21 -16.35
N VAL A 163 -1.58 -18.70 -15.29
CA VAL A 163 -2.38 -17.91 -14.36
C VAL A 163 -1.84 -18.13 -12.95
N ILE A 164 -1.75 -17.05 -12.17
CA ILE A 164 -1.32 -17.07 -10.77
C ILE A 164 -2.44 -16.46 -9.93
N LEU A 165 -2.94 -17.23 -8.97
CA LEU A 165 -4.14 -16.94 -8.19
C LEU A 165 -3.77 -16.45 -6.78
N ALA A 166 -3.88 -15.14 -6.54
CA ALA A 166 -3.89 -14.57 -5.20
C ALA A 166 -5.35 -14.38 -4.74
N ASN A 167 -5.82 -15.30 -3.90
CA ASN A 167 -7.15 -15.30 -3.29
C ASN A 167 -7.03 -15.69 -1.80
N ALA A 168 -8.14 -15.74 -1.07
CA ALA A 168 -8.12 -16.05 0.36
C ALA A 168 -7.55 -17.45 0.72
N TYR A 169 -7.36 -18.37 -0.23
CA TYR A 169 -6.67 -19.64 0.02
C TYR A 169 -5.15 -19.48 0.04
N SER A 170 -4.58 -18.72 -0.90
CA SER A 170 -3.13 -18.50 -1.02
C SER A 170 -2.64 -17.28 -0.23
N PHE A 171 -3.50 -16.28 -0.05
CA PHE A 171 -3.23 -15.05 0.67
C PHE A 171 -4.41 -14.73 1.63
N PRO A 172 -4.47 -15.39 2.80
CA PRO A 172 -5.68 -15.42 3.65
C PRO A 172 -6.16 -14.09 4.22
N ILE A 173 -5.34 -13.05 4.18
CA ILE A 173 -5.75 -11.72 4.65
C ILE A 173 -6.67 -10.99 3.67
N LEU A 174 -6.76 -11.45 2.42
CA LEU A 174 -7.61 -10.85 1.39
C LEU A 174 -9.08 -10.89 1.81
N ASN A 175 -9.73 -9.73 1.80
CA ASN A 175 -11.15 -9.58 2.10
C ASN A 175 -11.81 -8.66 1.07
N GLY A 176 -12.80 -9.20 0.35
CA GLY A 176 -13.54 -8.47 -0.68
C GLY A 176 -12.76 -8.16 -1.95
N LEU A 177 -11.50 -8.60 -2.07
CA LEU A 177 -10.63 -8.46 -3.25
C LEU A 177 -9.85 -9.75 -3.51
N ALA A 178 -9.52 -9.99 -4.77
CA ALA A 178 -8.59 -11.02 -5.22
C ALA A 178 -7.80 -10.49 -6.42
N CYS A 179 -6.61 -11.04 -6.66
CA CYS A 179 -5.76 -10.66 -7.79
C CYS A 179 -5.34 -11.91 -8.56
N TYR A 180 -5.64 -11.94 -9.86
CA TYR A 180 -5.19 -13.00 -10.77
C TYR A 180 -4.25 -12.40 -11.80
N SER A 181 -3.02 -12.92 -11.86
CA SER A 181 -2.04 -12.53 -12.87
C SER A 181 -2.09 -13.52 -14.02
N LEU A 182 -2.46 -13.05 -15.21
CA LEU A 182 -2.62 -13.87 -16.41
C LEU A 182 -1.54 -13.51 -17.44
N TYR A 183 -0.76 -14.52 -17.83
CA TYR A 183 0.24 -14.45 -18.89
C TYR A 183 -0.23 -15.31 -20.06
N LEU A 184 -0.77 -14.68 -21.11
CA LEU A 184 -1.20 -15.39 -22.31
C LEU A 184 -0.04 -15.58 -23.29
N LYS A 185 0.15 -16.82 -23.76
CA LYS A 185 1.03 -17.09 -24.90
C LYS A 185 0.38 -16.58 -26.18
N LYS A 186 1.16 -16.40 -27.24
CA LYS A 186 0.64 -16.01 -28.57
C LYS A 186 -0.45 -17.01 -29.01
N GLY A 187 -1.65 -16.49 -29.28
CA GLY A 187 -2.83 -17.30 -29.66
C GLY A 187 -3.57 -17.95 -28.48
N GLY A 188 -3.09 -17.78 -27.24
CA GLY A 188 -3.80 -18.20 -26.03
C GLY A 188 -4.99 -17.29 -25.72
N ILE A 189 -6.03 -17.88 -25.13
CA ILE A 189 -7.23 -17.18 -24.68
C ILE A 189 -7.57 -17.59 -23.25
N ARG A 190 -8.19 -16.69 -22.49
CA ARG A 190 -8.94 -17.09 -21.29
C ARG A 190 -10.29 -17.61 -21.76
N GLU A 191 -10.63 -18.84 -21.39
CA GLU A 191 -11.95 -19.42 -21.69
C GLU A 191 -13.08 -18.51 -21.15
N PRO A 192 -14.28 -18.54 -21.74
CA PRO A 192 -15.44 -17.78 -21.26
C PRO A 192 -15.80 -18.08 -19.79
#